data_AF-A0A0S8CIA5-F1
#
_entry.id   AF-A0A0S8CIA5-F1
#
_cell.length_a   1.000
_cell.length_b   1.000
_cell.length_c   1.000
_cell.angle_alpha   90.00
_cell.angle_beta   90.00
_cell.angle_gamma   90.00
#
_symmetry.space_group_name_H-M   'P 1'
#
loop_
_entity.id
_entity.type
_entity.pdbx_description
1 polymer ?
#
loop_
_entity_poly.entity_id
_entity_poly.type
_entity_poly.pdbx_seq_one_letter_code
_entity_poly.pdbx_strand_id
1 'polypeptide(L)'
;MVNIGKDPEVLHTIKSKLNTALISDALDDLGAHNQVMRSNIRPINDGATVLGYAYPAVTVEMYEVGDEGYPGMPETVDSLKPDDVLELSGQNKELLV
;
A
#
# COMPACT_ATOMS: atom_id res chain seq x y z
N MET A 1 7.44 -16.98 13.12
CA MET A 1 7.13 -16.03 12.02
C MET A 1 7.23 -16.82 10.73
N VAL A 2 6.11 -17.10 10.05
CA VAL A 2 6.15 -17.77 8.74
C VAL A 2 6.64 -16.73 7.74
N ASN A 3 7.81 -16.96 7.14
CA ASN A 3 8.28 -16.13 6.04
C ASN A 3 7.58 -16.61 4.78
N ILE A 4 6.57 -15.84 4.33
CA ILE A 4 5.76 -16.17 3.15
C ILE A 4 6.48 -15.72 1.86
N GLY A 5 7.62 -15.02 1.95
CA GLY A 5 8.40 -14.55 0.79
C GLY A 5 7.62 -13.63 -0.15
N LYS A 6 8.28 -13.14 -1.20
CA LYS A 6 7.58 -12.56 -2.36
C LYS A 6 7.27 -13.69 -3.36
N ASP A 7 6.33 -14.57 -3.01
CA ASP A 7 5.92 -15.72 -3.82
C ASP A 7 4.69 -15.38 -4.70
N PRO A 8 4.80 -15.40 -6.04
CA PRO A 8 3.67 -15.16 -6.93
C PRO A 8 2.48 -16.12 -6.74
N GLU A 9 2.72 -17.37 -6.32
CA GLU A 9 1.67 -18.37 -6.10
C GLU A 9 0.77 -18.01 -4.91
N VAL A 10 1.35 -17.33 -3.91
CA VAL A 10 0.60 -16.81 -2.77
C VAL A 10 -0.35 -15.71 -3.22
N LEU A 11 0.11 -14.76 -4.04
CA LEU A 11 -0.75 -13.72 -4.59
C LEU A 11 -1.86 -14.30 -5.47
N HIS A 12 -1.53 -15.31 -6.30
CA HIS A 12 -2.52 -16.01 -7.11
C HIS A 12 -3.61 -16.66 -6.23
N THR A 13 -3.20 -17.32 -5.15
CA THR A 13 -4.13 -17.95 -4.20
C THR A 13 -5.01 -16.93 -3.50
N ILE A 14 -4.44 -15.82 -3.03
CA ILE A 14 -5.21 -14.74 -2.39
C ILE A 14 -6.23 -14.16 -3.39
N LYS A 15 -5.78 -13.80 -4.60
CA LYS A 15 -6.64 -13.21 -5.64
C LYS A 15 -7.79 -14.12 -6.05
N SER A 16 -7.58 -15.43 -6.07
CA SER A 16 -8.59 -16.40 -6.53
C SER A 16 -9.59 -16.81 -5.45
N LYS A 17 -9.24 -16.69 -4.17
CA LYS A 17 -10.04 -17.26 -3.07
C LYS A 17 -10.54 -16.25 -2.05
N LEU A 18 -9.92 -15.08 -1.95
CA LEU A 18 -10.15 -14.15 -0.86
C LEU A 18 -10.56 -12.76 -1.38
N ASN A 19 -11.44 -12.11 -0.63
CA ASN A 19 -11.70 -10.68 -0.76
C ASN A 19 -11.19 -9.96 0.51
N THR A 20 -11.12 -8.63 0.47
CA THR A 20 -10.58 -7.82 1.57
C THR A 20 -11.36 -7.96 2.87
N ALA A 21 -12.68 -8.15 2.82
CA ALA A 21 -13.50 -8.35 4.01
C ALA A 21 -13.18 -9.68 4.71
N LEU A 22 -13.11 -10.78 3.96
CA LEU A 22 -12.73 -12.09 4.51
C LEU A 22 -11.30 -12.10 5.08
N ILE A 23 -10.38 -11.36 4.46
CA ILE A 23 -9.02 -11.19 4.99
C ILE A 23 -9.06 -10.44 6.32
N SER A 24 -9.85 -9.36 6.43
CA SER A 24 -10.02 -8.61 7.68
C SER A 24 -10.56 -9.51 8.78
N ASP A 25 -11.66 -10.23 8.51
CA ASP A 25 -12.30 -11.11 9.50
C ASP A 25 -11.33 -12.19 9.98
N ALA A 26 -10.58 -12.81 9.06
CA ALA A 26 -9.58 -13.82 9.41
C ALA A 26 -8.43 -13.26 10.25
N LEU A 27 -7.99 -12.02 9.99
CA LEU A 27 -6.97 -11.35 10.79
C LEU A 27 -7.49 -11.01 12.19
N ASP A 28 -8.74 -10.56 12.30
CA ASP A 28 -9.39 -10.29 13.59
C ASP A 28 -9.53 -11.56 14.43
N ASP A 29 -9.91 -12.69 13.83
CA ASP A 29 -9.98 -14.00 14.51
C ASP A 29 -8.61 -14.48 15.01
N LEU A 30 -7.54 -14.10 14.32
CA LEU A 30 -6.15 -14.38 14.74
C LEU A 30 -5.63 -13.38 15.79
N GLY A 31 -6.44 -12.40 16.20
CA GLY A 31 -6.07 -11.35 17.15
C GLY A 31 -5.21 -10.23 16.54
N ALA A 32 -5.04 -10.23 15.22
CA ALA A 32 -4.34 -9.18 14.48
C ALA A 32 -5.33 -8.07 14.10
N HIS A 33 -5.68 -7.25 15.10
CA HIS A 33 -6.61 -6.14 14.91
C HIS A 33 -5.96 -4.94 14.21
N ASN A 34 -6.80 -4.03 13.69
CA ASN A 34 -6.39 -2.75 13.08
C ASN A 34 -5.51 -2.89 11.82
N GLN A 35 -5.75 -3.92 11.00
CA GLN A 35 -5.00 -4.18 9.76
C GLN A 35 -5.68 -3.62 8.50
N VAL A 36 -6.82 -2.94 8.66
CA VAL A 36 -7.56 -2.29 7.56
C VAL A 36 -7.19 -0.80 7.49
N MET A 37 -7.04 -0.30 6.27
CA MET A 37 -6.84 1.13 6.00
C MET A 37 -7.98 1.99 6.57
N ARG A 38 -7.68 3.27 6.82
CA ARG A 38 -8.69 4.23 7.27
C ARG A 38 -9.83 4.33 6.26
N SER A 39 -11.07 4.48 6.74
CA SER A 39 -12.28 4.51 5.89
C SER A 39 -12.40 5.71 4.96
N ASN A 40 -11.53 6.72 5.10
CA ASN A 40 -11.41 7.85 4.19
C ASN A 40 -10.46 7.57 3.00
N ILE A 41 -9.74 6.46 3.00
CA ILE A 41 -8.97 5.97 1.84
C ILE A 41 -9.91 5.15 0.97
N ARG A 42 -10.17 5.59 -0.26
CA ARG A 42 -11.12 4.95 -1.17
C ARG A 42 -10.52 4.78 -2.58
N PRO A 43 -10.87 3.70 -3.30
CA PRO A 43 -10.48 3.56 -4.70
C PRO A 43 -11.00 4.74 -5.53
N ILE A 44 -10.18 5.25 -6.43
CA ILE A 44 -10.58 6.29 -7.40
C ILE A 44 -11.54 5.71 -8.45
N ASN A 45 -11.28 4.47 -8.87
CA ASN A 45 -12.11 3.74 -9.81
C ASN A 45 -13.00 2.74 -9.07
N ASP A 46 -14.31 2.79 -9.31
CA ASP A 46 -15.25 1.86 -8.71
C ASP A 46 -14.91 0.41 -9.06
N GLY A 47 -14.98 -0.47 -8.07
CA GLY A 47 -14.67 -1.90 -8.22
C GLY A 47 -13.18 -2.22 -8.39
N ALA A 48 -12.28 -1.23 -8.40
CA ALA A 48 -10.85 -1.50 -8.47
C ALA A 48 -10.35 -2.25 -7.23
N THR A 49 -9.55 -3.28 -7.46
CA THR A 49 -8.88 -4.06 -6.42
C THR A 49 -7.40 -4.16 -6.77
N VAL A 50 -6.53 -3.90 -5.80
CA VAL A 50 -5.08 -4.03 -5.93
C VAL A 50 -4.61 -5.05 -4.91
N LEU A 51 -3.69 -5.93 -5.35
CA LEU A 51 -3.05 -6.93 -4.52
C LEU A 51 -1.57 -7.01 -4.90
N GLY A 52 -0.71 -7.06 -3.89
CA GLY A 52 0.72 -7.27 -4.07
C GLY A 52 1.46 -7.03 -2.75
N TYR A 53 2.77 -6.85 -2.86
CA TYR A 53 3.68 -6.66 -1.73
C TYR A 53 3.85 -5.17 -1.45
N ALA A 54 3.69 -4.76 -0.19
CA ALA A 54 3.85 -3.37 0.19
C ALA A 54 5.25 -2.84 -0.18
N TYR A 55 5.28 -1.74 -0.92
CA TYR A 55 6.41 -0.86 -1.12
C TYR A 55 6.09 0.44 -0.37
N PRO A 56 6.51 0.60 0.89
CA PRO A 56 6.20 1.78 1.67
C PRO A 56 7.13 2.95 1.31
N ALA A 57 6.55 4.13 1.11
CA ALA A 57 7.27 5.38 0.94
C ALA A 57 6.59 6.52 1.73
N VAL A 58 7.40 7.50 2.13
CA VAL A 58 6.96 8.66 2.90
C VAL A 58 7.17 9.90 2.05
N THR A 59 6.12 10.71 1.92
CA THR A 59 6.22 12.04 1.32
C THR A 59 6.35 13.08 2.41
N VAL A 60 7.21 14.06 2.15
CA VAL A 60 7.45 15.21 3.02
C VAL A 60 7.04 16.49 2.30
N GLU A 61 6.59 17.48 3.05
CA GLU A 61 6.38 18.80 2.50
C GLU A 61 7.73 19.41 2.11
N MET A 62 7.74 20.05 0.95
CA MET A 62 8.91 20.74 0.43
C MET A 62 8.54 22.22 0.29
N TYR A 63 9.31 23.10 0.94
CA TYR A 63 9.04 24.54 0.96
C TYR A 63 9.81 25.31 -0.12
N GLU A 64 10.81 24.68 -0.74
CA GLU A 64 11.63 25.23 -1.82
C GLU A 64 11.95 24.15 -2.84
N VAL A 65 11.86 24.47 -4.13
CA VAL A 65 12.23 23.55 -5.22
C VAL A 65 13.69 23.81 -5.57
N GLY A 66 14.55 22.81 -5.38
CA GLY A 66 15.95 22.89 -5.78
C GLY A 66 16.12 22.80 -7.30
N ASP A 67 17.35 23.07 -7.78
CA ASP A 67 17.67 23.08 -9.22
C ASP A 67 17.39 21.74 -9.94
N GLU A 68 17.47 20.62 -9.21
CA GLU A 68 17.18 19.26 -9.73
C GLU A 68 15.69 18.87 -9.62
N GLY A 69 14.83 19.76 -9.12
CA GLY A 69 13.39 19.52 -8.99
C GLY A 69 13.04 18.56 -7.84
N TYR A 70 12.18 17.59 -8.13
CA TYR A 70 11.63 16.62 -7.17
C TYR A 70 12.08 15.19 -7.51
N PRO A 71 13.33 14.82 -7.21
CA PRO A 71 13.86 13.53 -7.64
C PRO A 71 13.09 12.34 -7.01
N GLY A 72 12.82 12.40 -5.71
CA GLY A 72 12.44 11.21 -4.93
C GLY A 72 11.21 10.43 -5.42
N MET A 73 10.20 11.09 -6.02
CA MET A 73 9.02 10.39 -6.53
C MET A 73 9.32 9.63 -7.84
N PRO A 74 9.90 10.25 -8.88
CA PRO A 74 10.47 9.55 -10.03
C PRO A 74 11.31 8.33 -9.66
N GLU A 75 12.31 8.47 -8.79
CA GLU A 75 13.17 7.32 -8.44
C GLU A 75 12.40 6.22 -7.69
N THR A 76 11.42 6.60 -6.85
CA THR A 76 10.55 5.64 -6.18
C THR A 76 9.78 4.81 -7.20
N VAL A 77 9.16 5.46 -8.19
CA VAL A 77 8.40 4.78 -9.25
C VAL A 77 9.30 3.88 -10.10
N ASP A 78 10.49 4.36 -10.47
CA ASP A 78 11.46 3.61 -11.27
C ASP A 78 12.00 2.37 -10.54
N SER A 79 11.98 2.38 -9.20
CA SER A 79 12.46 1.27 -8.38
C SER A 79 11.45 0.15 -8.14
N LEU A 80 10.18 0.36 -8.51
CA LEU A 80 9.12 -0.63 -8.30
C LEU A 80 9.42 -1.92 -9.06
N LYS A 81 9.17 -3.06 -8.40
CA LYS A 81 9.26 -4.38 -9.01
C LYS A 81 7.86 -4.90 -9.35
N PRO A 82 7.75 -5.91 -10.23
CA PRO A 82 6.50 -6.62 -10.42
C PRO A 82 5.90 -7.04 -9.07
N ASP A 83 4.57 -6.91 -8.97
CA ASP A 83 3.76 -7.17 -7.78
C ASP A 83 4.01 -6.26 -6.57
N ASP A 84 4.81 -5.19 -6.69
CA ASP A 84 4.87 -4.17 -5.66
C ASP A 84 3.61 -3.29 -5.66
N VAL A 85 3.14 -2.93 -4.47
CA VAL A 85 2.06 -1.98 -4.24
C VAL A 85 2.65 -0.80 -3.49
N LEU A 86 2.79 0.33 -4.19
CA LEU A 86 3.28 1.57 -3.60
C LEU A 86 2.26 2.10 -2.58
N GLU A 87 2.69 2.17 -1.32
CA GLU A 87 1.94 2.77 -0.23
C GLU A 87 2.61 4.09 0.15
N LEU A 88 1.89 5.20 -0.02
CA LEU A 88 2.38 6.52 0.33
C LEU A 88 1.72 7.01 1.62
N SER A 89 2.56 7.47 2.54
CA SER A 89 2.12 8.21 3.72
C SER A 89 2.68 9.63 3.69
N GLY A 90 1.81 10.62 3.94
CA GLY A 90 2.25 12.00 4.18
C GLY A 90 2.58 12.20 5.64
N GLN A 91 3.61 12.99 5.95
CA GLN A 91 3.97 13.30 7.34
C GLN A 91 2.96 14.19 8.08
N ASN A 92 2.09 14.90 7.36
CA ASN A 92 1.17 15.85 7.97
C ASN A 92 -0.24 15.27 8.13
N LYS A 93 -0.72 15.20 9.37
CA LYS A 93 -2.06 14.68 9.71
C LYS A 93 -3.19 15.69 9.44
N GLU A 94 -2.86 16.95 9.15
CA GLU A 94 -3.81 18.08 9.13
C GLU A 94 -4.28 18.51 7.74
N LEU A 95 -3.71 17.98 6.64
CA LEU A 95 -4.03 18.43 5.27
C LEU A 95 -4.97 17.49 4.49
N LEU A 96 -5.53 16.47 5.14
CA LEU A 96 -6.64 15.70 4.59
C LEU A 96 -7.96 16.26 5.17
N VAL A 97 -8.37 17.43 4.67
CA VAL A 97 -9.71 18.00 4.89
C VAL A 97 -10.45 18.00 3.57
#